data_AF-G0APJ2-F1
#
_entry.id   AF-G0APJ2-F1
#
_cell.length_a   1.000
_cell.length_b   1.000
_cell.length_c   1.000
_cell.angle_alpha   90.00
_cell.angle_beta   90.00
_cell.angle_gamma   90.00
#
_symmetry.space_group_name_H-M   'P 1'
#
loop_
_entity.id
_entity.type
_entity.pdbx_description
1 polymer ?
#
loop_
_entity_poly.entity_id
_entity_poly.type
_entity_poly.pdbx_seq_one_letter_code
_entity_poly.pdbx_strand_id
1 'polypeptide(L)'
;MTKNKPNSIKLNIIATILTLICISYTVNPTNPKVNSRTDIKENFRDFENESENLKSLKQQLKKETTASKLEAIGKKLEAQKIEETTKIANIASAQADFIETLDNKIQPEYFKKEKEEAKKNVKMQIKRMIYSSLNYDTTKIKNLKDILYSIIDKDEGKHKNIALKFFYKTTTDIQAHLENHLQLIQTKSNSLTPKELEELLIRSESSLKLKEKFAKQLIKTVEEMKTHPALIATDYPVDGIALHIMDNYNYTIDEIIQYNQKELNK
;
A
#
# COMPACT_ATOMS: atom_id res chain seq x y z
N MET A 1 -7.66 32.40 -39.43
CA MET A 1 -7.71 32.35 -37.94
C MET A 1 -8.75 31.34 -37.50
N THR A 2 -8.36 30.10 -37.27
CA THR A 2 -9.24 29.01 -36.83
C THR A 2 -9.26 28.98 -35.30
N LYS A 3 -10.44 29.23 -34.71
CA LYS A 3 -10.67 29.17 -33.26
C LYS A 3 -10.89 27.70 -32.87
N ASN A 4 -9.92 27.08 -32.21
CA ASN A 4 -10.10 25.76 -31.59
C ASN A 4 -10.96 25.90 -30.32
N LYS A 5 -12.19 25.36 -30.36
CA LYS A 5 -12.99 25.14 -29.16
C LYS A 5 -12.30 24.07 -28.30
N PRO A 6 -11.97 24.34 -27.03
CA PRO A 6 -11.47 23.29 -26.14
C PRO A 6 -12.59 22.27 -25.88
N ASN A 7 -12.25 20.99 -26.01
CA ASN A 7 -13.13 19.84 -25.75
C ASN A 7 -13.60 19.88 -24.28
N SER A 8 -14.82 20.39 -24.05
CA SER A 8 -15.42 20.55 -22.71
C SER A 8 -15.47 19.25 -21.91
N ILE A 9 -15.52 18.10 -22.58
CA ILE A 9 -15.52 16.76 -21.98
C ILE A 9 -14.20 16.44 -21.27
N LYS A 10 -13.05 16.82 -21.85
CA LYS A 10 -11.73 16.58 -21.23
C LYS A 10 -11.50 17.49 -20.02
N LEU A 11 -12.00 18.73 -20.08
CA LEU A 11 -11.91 19.67 -18.95
C LEU A 11 -12.73 19.19 -17.75
N ASN A 12 -13.91 18.62 -17.98
CA ASN A 12 -14.81 18.16 -16.91
C ASN A 12 -14.26 16.95 -16.15
N ILE A 13 -13.55 16.03 -16.82
CA ILE A 13 -12.95 14.85 -16.17
C ILE A 13 -11.79 15.27 -15.26
N ILE A 14 -10.93 16.17 -15.73
CA ILE A 14 -9.81 16.70 -14.93
C ILE A 14 -10.34 17.48 -13.72
N ALA A 15 -11.37 18.30 -13.91
CA ALA A 15 -12.02 19.04 -12.82
C ALA A 15 -12.65 18.11 -11.77
N THR A 16 -13.29 17.02 -12.20
CA THR A 16 -13.92 16.02 -11.30
C THR A 16 -12.87 15.26 -10.48
N ILE A 17 -11.72 14.92 -11.08
CA ILE A 17 -10.61 14.25 -10.38
C ILE A 17 -9.97 15.20 -9.35
N LEU A 18 -9.80 16.48 -9.68
CA LEU A 18 -9.30 17.49 -8.73
C LEU A 18 -10.25 17.69 -7.54
N THR A 19 -11.57 17.70 -7.76
CA THR A 19 -12.53 17.78 -6.64
C THR A 19 -12.51 16.55 -5.74
N LEU A 20 -12.28 15.34 -6.26
CA LEU A 20 -12.15 14.14 -5.42
C LEU A 20 -10.89 14.17 -4.53
N ILE A 21 -9.80 14.77 -5.02
CA ILE A 21 -8.56 14.95 -4.28
C ILE A 21 -8.75 15.95 -3.13
N CYS A 22 -9.60 16.97 -3.30
CA CYS A 22 -9.90 17.94 -2.25
C CYS A 22 -10.83 17.38 -1.15
N ILE A 23 -11.71 16.43 -1.46
CA ILE A 23 -12.65 15.85 -0.47
C ILE A 23 -11.92 14.89 0.51
N SER A 24 -10.77 14.33 0.13
CA SER A 24 -9.92 13.54 1.03
C SER A 24 -9.17 14.36 2.11
N TYR A 25 -9.40 15.67 2.18
CA TYR A 25 -8.78 16.58 3.15
C TYR A 25 -9.79 17.40 3.98
N THR A 26 -10.96 16.85 4.33
CA THR A 26 -11.75 17.35 5.48
C THR A 26 -12.60 16.24 6.09
N VAL A 27 -12.60 16.15 7.42
CA VAL A 27 -13.32 15.20 8.25
C VAL A 27 -14.84 15.47 8.22
N ASN A 28 -15.61 14.38 8.03
CA ASN A 28 -17.06 14.17 8.20
C ASN A 28 -18.06 14.59 7.08
N PRO A 29 -19.16 13.80 6.91
CA PRO A 29 -19.79 13.59 5.61
C PRO A 29 -21.16 14.28 5.49
N THR A 30 -21.34 15.06 4.43
CA THR A 30 -22.68 15.35 3.90
C THR A 30 -22.78 14.75 2.52
N ASN A 31 -23.57 13.67 2.46
CA ASN A 31 -23.79 12.82 1.31
C ASN A 31 -24.48 13.59 0.16
N PRO A 32 -23.87 13.77 -1.03
CA PRO A 32 -24.62 14.23 -2.18
C PRO A 32 -25.22 13.02 -2.90
N LYS A 33 -26.55 12.93 -2.81
CA LYS A 33 -27.40 12.03 -3.58
C LYS A 33 -27.18 12.30 -5.07
N VAL A 34 -26.46 11.40 -5.76
CA VAL A 34 -26.28 11.49 -7.22
C VAL A 34 -27.56 11.04 -7.89
N ASN A 35 -28.30 11.99 -8.46
CA ASN A 35 -29.43 11.71 -9.34
C ASN A 35 -28.92 11.03 -10.62
N SER A 36 -29.24 9.75 -10.78
CA SER A 36 -29.05 9.01 -12.03
C SER A 36 -30.01 9.54 -13.09
N ARG A 37 -29.48 10.21 -14.13
CA ARG A 37 -30.20 10.39 -15.39
C ARG A 37 -29.23 10.51 -16.55
N THR A 38 -29.06 9.43 -17.30
CA THR A 38 -29.32 9.43 -18.75
C THR A 38 -29.54 7.99 -19.19
N ASP A 39 -30.80 7.66 -19.50
CA ASP A 39 -31.18 6.45 -20.21
C ASP A 39 -30.62 6.52 -21.64
N ILE A 40 -29.71 5.62 -22.00
CA ILE A 40 -29.41 5.32 -23.40
C ILE A 40 -30.13 4.01 -23.72
N LYS A 41 -31.38 4.14 -24.18
CA LYS A 41 -32.10 3.07 -24.88
C LYS A 41 -31.60 3.02 -26.31
N GLU A 42 -30.59 2.20 -26.59
CA GLU A 42 -30.31 1.75 -27.95
C GLU A 42 -31.17 0.50 -28.23
N ASN A 43 -32.04 0.61 -29.23
CA ASN A 43 -32.86 -0.48 -29.74
C ASN A 43 -31.96 -1.53 -30.41
N PHE A 44 -31.72 -2.67 -29.75
CA PHE A 44 -31.28 -3.89 -30.42
C PHE A 44 -32.52 -4.74 -30.73
N ARG A 45 -33.08 -4.57 -31.93
CA ARG A 45 -33.90 -5.60 -32.56
C ARG A 45 -33.07 -6.21 -33.68
N ASP A 46 -33.02 -7.54 -33.63
CA ASP A 46 -32.63 -8.47 -34.70
C ASP A 46 -31.14 -8.71 -34.92
N PHE A 47 -30.50 -9.46 -34.00
CA PHE A 47 -29.29 -10.22 -34.34
C PHE A 47 -29.16 -11.52 -33.52
N GLU A 48 -29.92 -12.55 -33.88
CA GLU A 48 -29.68 -13.92 -33.36
C GLU A 48 -28.37 -14.55 -33.88
N ASN A 49 -27.67 -13.91 -34.83
CA ASN A 49 -26.36 -14.33 -35.35
C ASN A 49 -25.15 -13.55 -34.75
N GLU A 50 -25.35 -12.65 -33.78
CA GLU A 50 -24.29 -11.81 -33.19
C GLU A 50 -23.62 -12.39 -31.93
N SER A 51 -23.97 -13.61 -31.53
CA SER A 51 -23.55 -14.22 -30.26
C SER A 51 -22.03 -14.24 -30.02
N GLU A 52 -21.21 -14.47 -31.05
CA GLU A 52 -19.74 -14.47 -30.92
C GLU A 52 -19.13 -13.07 -30.97
N ASN A 53 -19.60 -12.19 -31.87
CA ASN A 53 -19.11 -10.81 -31.99
C ASN A 53 -19.45 -9.96 -30.76
N LEU A 54 -20.61 -10.19 -30.16
CA LEU A 54 -20.99 -9.51 -28.92
C LEU A 54 -20.14 -9.98 -27.74
N LYS A 55 -19.75 -11.27 -27.70
CA LYS A 55 -18.87 -11.82 -26.67
C LYS A 55 -17.45 -11.29 -26.79
N SER A 56 -16.89 -11.23 -28.01
CA SER A 56 -15.56 -10.69 -28.25
C SER A 56 -15.48 -9.19 -27.91
N LEU A 57 -16.50 -8.41 -28.29
CA LEU A 57 -16.59 -6.99 -27.95
C LEU A 57 -16.67 -6.75 -26.43
N LYS A 58 -17.51 -7.53 -25.73
CA LYS A 58 -17.59 -7.46 -24.25
C LYS A 58 -16.27 -7.80 -23.58
N GLN A 59 -15.56 -8.79 -24.07
CA GLN A 59 -14.25 -9.19 -23.54
C GLN A 59 -13.19 -8.11 -23.77
N GLN A 60 -13.19 -7.48 -24.95
CA GLN A 60 -12.30 -6.37 -25.26
C GLN A 60 -12.57 -5.15 -24.37
N LEU A 61 -13.83 -4.77 -24.19
CA LEU A 61 -14.21 -3.65 -23.32
C LEU A 61 -13.81 -3.91 -21.86
N LYS A 62 -13.97 -5.14 -21.36
CA LYS A 62 -13.49 -5.55 -20.03
C LYS A 62 -11.98 -5.41 -19.93
N LYS A 63 -11.23 -5.87 -20.94
CA LYS A 63 -9.76 -5.76 -20.99
C LYS A 63 -9.31 -4.30 -20.93
N GLU A 64 -9.89 -3.43 -21.75
CA GLU A 64 -9.55 -2.00 -21.81
C GLU A 64 -9.86 -1.29 -20.49
N THR A 65 -11.00 -1.61 -19.87
CA THR A 65 -11.39 -1.08 -18.57
C THR A 65 -10.41 -1.49 -17.47
N THR A 66 -10.05 -2.78 -17.41
CA THR A 66 -9.08 -3.31 -16.44
C THR A 66 -7.69 -2.69 -16.64
N ALA A 67 -7.23 -2.57 -17.88
CA ALA A 67 -5.96 -1.93 -18.21
C ALA A 67 -5.93 -0.46 -17.77
N SER A 68 -7.01 0.28 -17.98
CA SER A 68 -7.13 1.69 -17.56
C SER A 68 -7.05 1.84 -16.03
N LYS A 69 -7.69 0.93 -15.27
CA LYS A 69 -7.59 0.91 -13.80
C LYS A 69 -6.16 0.63 -13.34
N LEU A 70 -5.51 -0.36 -13.95
CA LEU A 70 -4.10 -0.68 -13.66
C LEU A 70 -3.18 0.49 -13.98
N GLU A 71 -3.40 1.20 -15.09
CA GLU A 71 -2.62 2.40 -15.43
C GLU A 71 -2.77 3.49 -14.36
N ALA A 72 -3.98 3.71 -13.86
CA ALA A 72 -4.23 4.66 -12.77
C ALA A 72 -3.50 4.25 -11.48
N ILE A 73 -3.52 2.96 -11.13
CA ILE A 73 -2.76 2.42 -9.99
C ILE A 73 -1.25 2.61 -10.20
N GLY A 74 -0.74 2.30 -11.40
CA GLY A 74 0.67 2.46 -11.73
C GLY A 74 1.14 3.90 -11.57
N LYS A 75 0.37 4.88 -12.06
CA LYS A 75 0.65 6.30 -11.87
C LYS A 75 0.64 6.71 -10.40
N LYS A 76 -0.32 6.20 -9.61
CA LYS A 76 -0.40 6.46 -8.17
C LYS A 76 0.83 5.93 -7.44
N LEU A 77 1.23 4.69 -7.71
CA LEU A 77 2.39 4.05 -7.08
C LEU A 77 3.71 4.75 -7.46
N GLU A 78 3.85 5.18 -8.71
CA GLU A 78 5.03 5.95 -9.16
C GLU A 78 5.11 7.29 -8.44
N ALA A 79 4.01 8.03 -8.35
CA ALA A 79 3.96 9.30 -7.62
C ALA A 79 4.31 9.12 -6.14
N GLN A 80 3.74 8.10 -5.49
CA GLN A 80 4.06 7.75 -4.09
C GLN A 80 5.55 7.43 -3.91
N LYS A 81 6.14 6.66 -4.82
CA LYS A 81 7.56 6.31 -4.79
C LYS A 81 8.48 7.54 -4.86
N ILE A 82 8.13 8.53 -5.67
CA ILE A 82 8.87 9.80 -5.81
C ILE A 82 8.75 10.62 -4.52
N GLU A 83 7.53 10.76 -3.99
CA GLU A 83 7.28 11.47 -2.73
C GLU A 83 8.03 10.82 -1.57
N GLU A 84 7.92 9.50 -1.42
CA GLU A 84 8.59 8.71 -0.39
C GLU A 84 10.10 8.94 -0.44
N THR A 85 10.72 8.85 -1.62
CA THR A 85 12.16 9.10 -1.80
C THR A 85 12.57 10.48 -1.26
N THR A 86 11.79 11.51 -1.58
CA THR A 86 12.07 12.90 -1.16
C THR A 86 11.90 13.06 0.36
N LYS A 87 10.82 12.53 0.93
CA LYS A 87 10.52 12.65 2.36
C LYS A 87 11.49 11.84 3.23
N ILE A 88 11.91 10.66 2.77
CA ILE A 88 12.92 9.83 3.45
C ILE A 88 14.28 10.55 3.50
N ALA A 89 14.69 11.20 2.40
CA ALA A 89 15.92 11.99 2.39
C ALA A 89 15.89 13.10 3.45
N ASN A 90 14.74 13.76 3.63
CA ASN A 90 14.58 14.78 4.67
C ASN A 90 14.69 14.19 6.10
N ILE A 91 14.10 13.02 6.35
CA ILE A 91 14.22 12.32 7.65
C ILE A 91 15.68 11.98 7.95
N ALA A 92 16.44 11.51 6.96
CA ALA A 92 17.87 11.22 7.11
C ALA A 92 18.67 12.49 7.46
N SER A 93 18.40 13.61 6.80
CA SER A 93 19.05 14.91 7.10
C SER A 93 18.76 15.42 8.51
N ALA A 94 17.57 15.10 9.05
CA ALA A 94 17.16 15.44 10.41
C ALA A 94 17.69 14.46 11.48
N GLN A 95 18.53 13.48 11.11
CA GLN A 95 19.07 12.44 12.00
C GLN A 95 18.00 11.61 12.73
N ALA A 96 16.79 11.53 12.16
CA ALA A 96 15.68 10.73 12.70
C ALA A 96 15.60 9.32 12.09
N ASP A 97 16.47 8.99 11.13
CA ASP A 97 16.48 7.73 10.40
C ASP A 97 17.10 6.57 11.21
N PHE A 98 16.31 5.98 12.10
CA PHE A 98 16.78 4.89 12.97
C PHE A 98 16.92 3.55 12.25
N ILE A 99 16.28 3.38 11.08
CA ILE A 99 16.38 2.15 10.26
C ILE A 99 17.80 1.97 9.74
N GLU A 100 18.56 3.04 9.56
CA GLU A 100 19.94 2.95 9.08
C GLU A 100 20.87 2.23 10.07
N THR A 101 20.66 2.41 11.37
CA THR A 101 21.49 1.84 12.44
C THR A 101 20.90 0.58 13.08
N LEU A 102 19.73 0.16 12.60
CA LEU A 102 18.94 -0.92 13.19
C LEU A 102 19.54 -2.31 12.93
N ASP A 103 20.19 -2.49 11.79
CA ASP A 103 20.90 -3.72 11.40
C ASP A 103 22.04 -4.09 12.35
N ASN A 104 22.68 -3.11 12.98
CA ASN A 104 23.70 -3.34 14.00
C ASN A 104 23.12 -3.93 15.30
N LYS A 105 21.83 -3.71 15.55
CA LYS A 105 21.13 -4.11 16.78
C LYS A 105 20.24 -5.34 16.60
N ILE A 106 19.83 -5.63 15.38
CA ILE A 106 19.03 -6.80 15.05
C ILE A 106 19.80 -7.60 13.99
N GLN A 107 20.08 -8.87 14.26
CA GLN A 107 20.60 -9.81 13.26
C GLN A 107 19.52 -10.76 12.72
N PRO A 108 18.35 -10.28 12.25
CA PRO A 108 17.38 -11.17 11.66
C PRO A 108 17.92 -11.65 10.31
N GLU A 109 17.51 -12.85 9.90
CA GLU A 109 17.82 -13.44 8.58
C GLU A 109 17.66 -12.45 7.42
N TYR A 110 16.72 -11.51 7.52
CA TYR A 110 16.41 -10.50 6.50
C TYR A 110 17.54 -9.50 6.21
N PHE A 111 18.38 -9.16 7.20
CA PHE A 111 19.55 -8.30 7.02
C PHE A 111 20.84 -9.10 6.74
N LYS A 112 20.78 -10.44 6.77
CA LYS A 112 21.90 -11.34 6.45
C LYS A 112 22.14 -11.53 4.94
N LYS A 113 21.51 -10.73 4.07
CA LYS A 113 21.80 -10.81 2.62
C LYS A 113 23.27 -10.47 2.39
N GLU A 114 23.98 -11.35 1.71
CA GLU A 114 25.44 -11.24 1.53
C GLU A 114 25.88 -10.02 0.70
N LYS A 115 24.97 -9.45 -0.12
CA LYS A 115 25.24 -8.31 -0.99
C LYS A 115 24.74 -7.00 -0.38
N GLU A 116 25.63 -6.02 -0.24
CA GLU A 116 25.33 -4.68 0.28
C GLU A 116 24.16 -3.98 -0.42
N GLU A 117 24.05 -4.12 -1.74
CA GLU A 117 22.93 -3.55 -2.50
C GLU A 117 21.58 -4.15 -2.08
N ALA A 118 21.55 -5.45 -1.81
CA ALA A 118 20.32 -6.12 -1.38
C ALA A 118 19.91 -5.68 0.02
N LYS A 119 20.87 -5.37 0.90
CA LYS A 119 20.59 -4.78 2.22
C LYS A 119 20.01 -3.36 2.08
N LYS A 120 20.61 -2.52 1.23
CA LYS A 120 20.11 -1.16 0.95
C LYS A 120 18.68 -1.17 0.44
N ASN A 121 18.36 -2.08 -0.48
CA ASN A 121 17.00 -2.22 -1.00
C ASN A 121 16.00 -2.59 0.11
N VAL A 122 16.34 -3.57 0.96
CA VAL A 122 15.49 -3.97 2.10
C VAL A 122 15.30 -2.80 3.07
N LYS A 123 16.36 -2.08 3.44
CA LYS A 123 16.26 -0.88 4.29
C LYS A 123 15.32 0.16 3.66
N MET A 124 15.46 0.43 2.36
CA MET A 124 14.59 1.37 1.66
C MET A 124 13.12 0.94 1.67
N GLN A 125 12.84 -0.35 1.47
CA GLN A 125 11.47 -0.89 1.54
C GLN A 125 10.86 -0.68 2.93
N ILE A 126 11.64 -0.92 3.98
CA ILE A 126 11.22 -0.70 5.36
C ILE A 126 10.96 0.79 5.61
N LYS A 127 11.87 1.67 5.20
CA LYS A 127 11.72 3.13 5.34
C LYS A 127 10.45 3.64 4.65
N ARG A 128 10.18 3.18 3.42
CA ARG A 128 8.97 3.55 2.66
C ARG A 128 7.71 3.21 3.42
N MET A 129 7.56 1.96 3.83
CA MET A 129 6.36 1.50 4.53
C MET A 129 6.18 2.17 5.90
N ILE A 130 7.22 2.20 6.73
CA ILE A 130 7.12 2.71 8.10
C ILE A 130 6.94 4.22 8.09
N TYR A 131 7.81 4.95 7.40
CA TYR A 131 7.79 6.42 7.46
C TYR A 131 6.56 6.99 6.75
N SER A 132 6.11 6.41 5.63
CA SER A 132 4.85 6.84 5.01
C SER A 132 3.64 6.57 5.92
N SER A 133 3.61 5.42 6.59
CA SER A 133 2.53 5.04 7.52
C SER A 133 2.42 5.99 8.71
N LEU A 134 3.55 6.56 9.14
CA LEU A 134 3.61 7.55 10.20
C LEU A 134 3.53 9.00 9.68
N ASN A 135 3.16 9.19 8.40
CA ASN A 135 3.06 10.48 7.73
C ASN A 135 4.35 11.32 7.82
N TYR A 136 5.51 10.65 7.88
CA TYR A 136 6.83 11.26 8.03
C TYR A 136 6.97 12.15 9.30
N ASP A 137 6.10 11.96 10.29
CA ASP A 137 6.14 12.67 11.57
C ASP A 137 7.33 12.16 12.40
N THR A 138 8.34 13.01 12.57
CA THR A 138 9.59 12.66 13.28
C THR A 138 9.35 12.31 14.74
N THR A 139 8.30 12.85 15.37
CA THR A 139 7.93 12.50 16.75
C THR A 139 7.37 11.08 16.80
N LYS A 140 6.49 10.71 15.88
CA LYS A 140 5.95 9.34 15.79
C LYS A 140 7.04 8.32 15.42
N ILE A 141 7.95 8.69 14.52
CA ILE A 141 9.11 7.87 14.14
C ILE A 141 10.02 7.62 15.34
N LYS A 142 10.32 8.67 16.13
CA LYS A 142 11.11 8.54 17.37
C LYS A 142 10.41 7.63 18.39
N ASN A 143 9.11 7.80 18.58
CA ASN A 143 8.35 6.92 19.49
C ASN A 143 8.42 5.45 19.04
N LEU A 144 8.27 5.19 17.73
CA LEU A 144 8.43 3.83 17.20
C LEU A 144 9.84 3.28 17.43
N LYS A 145 10.88 4.09 17.21
CA LYS A 145 12.26 3.71 17.52
C LYS A 145 12.37 3.28 18.99
N ASP A 146 11.87 4.08 19.92
CA ASP A 146 11.98 3.82 21.34
C ASP A 146 11.21 2.54 21.74
N ILE A 147 10.03 2.29 21.16
CA ILE A 147 9.28 1.03 21.33
C ILE A 147 10.13 -0.16 20.86
N LEU A 148 10.64 -0.12 19.62
CA LEU A 148 11.42 -1.21 19.06
C LEU A 148 12.71 -1.45 19.85
N TYR A 149 13.39 -0.38 20.27
CA TYR A 149 14.63 -0.47 21.04
C TYR A 149 14.37 -1.01 22.45
N SER A 150 13.22 -0.70 23.06
CA SER A 150 12.85 -1.28 24.36
C SER A 150 12.69 -2.81 24.29
N ILE A 151 12.23 -3.36 23.15
CA ILE A 151 12.17 -4.81 22.93
C ILE A 151 13.57 -5.36 22.67
N ILE A 152 14.37 -4.65 21.86
CA ILE A 152 15.71 -5.09 21.46
C ILE A 152 16.67 -5.12 22.64
N ASP A 153 16.70 -4.06 23.45
CA ASP A 153 17.69 -3.87 24.50
C ASP A 153 17.34 -4.64 25.79
N LYS A 154 16.11 -5.12 25.94
CA LYS A 154 15.63 -5.79 27.16
C LYS A 154 15.39 -7.31 27.06
N ASP A 155 15.58 -7.94 25.89
CA ASP A 155 15.27 -9.37 25.69
C ASP A 155 16.37 -10.11 24.89
N GLU A 156 16.87 -11.22 25.43
CA GLU A 156 17.65 -12.26 24.73
C GLU A 156 16.76 -13.42 24.23
N GLY A 157 15.46 -13.35 24.51
CA GLY A 157 14.48 -14.41 24.33
C GLY A 157 13.88 -14.55 22.94
N LYS A 158 13.07 -15.60 22.81
CA LYS A 158 12.43 -16.05 21.58
C LYS A 158 11.34 -15.07 21.08
N HIS A 159 10.67 -14.34 21.98
CA HIS A 159 9.55 -13.45 21.64
C HIS A 159 10.00 -12.20 20.89
N LYS A 160 11.09 -11.54 21.30
CA LYS A 160 11.71 -10.44 20.54
C LYS A 160 12.00 -10.82 19.09
N ASN A 161 12.66 -11.96 18.88
CA ASN A 161 13.07 -12.39 17.55
C ASN A 161 11.85 -12.65 16.64
N ILE A 162 10.78 -13.22 17.19
CA ILE A 162 9.54 -13.49 16.46
C ILE A 162 8.78 -12.19 16.16
N ALA A 163 8.65 -11.29 17.14
CA ALA A 163 7.98 -10.01 16.97
C ALA A 163 8.65 -9.15 15.88
N LEU A 164 9.98 -9.00 15.96
CA LEU A 164 10.75 -8.25 14.97
C LEU A 164 10.71 -8.95 13.60
N LYS A 165 10.75 -10.29 13.57
CA LYS A 165 10.57 -11.05 12.33
C LYS A 165 9.22 -10.75 11.68
N PHE A 166 8.12 -10.80 12.41
CA PHE A 166 6.80 -10.51 11.83
C PHE A 166 6.68 -9.06 11.38
N PHE A 167 7.14 -8.12 12.19
CA PHE A 167 7.09 -6.70 11.84
C PHE A 167 7.85 -6.39 10.55
N TYR A 168 9.12 -6.80 10.45
CA TYR A 168 9.93 -6.50 9.27
C TYR A 168 9.54 -7.33 8.06
N LYS A 169 9.21 -8.61 8.23
CA LYS A 169 8.75 -9.47 7.12
C LYS A 169 7.50 -8.89 6.47
N THR A 170 6.49 -8.54 7.27
CA THR A 170 5.25 -7.92 6.78
C THR A 170 5.56 -6.63 6.02
N THR A 171 6.41 -5.78 6.60
CA THR A 171 6.81 -4.50 5.99
C THR A 171 7.47 -4.72 4.63
N THR A 172 8.44 -5.64 4.55
CA THR A 172 9.17 -5.91 3.30
C THR A 172 8.30 -6.60 2.26
N ASP A 173 7.46 -7.56 2.66
CA ASP A 173 6.62 -8.33 1.74
C ASP A 173 5.60 -7.41 1.05
N ILE A 174 4.88 -6.59 1.81
CA ILE A 174 3.89 -5.66 1.24
C ILE A 174 4.57 -4.70 0.25
N GLN A 175 5.70 -4.10 0.64
CA GLN A 175 6.38 -3.14 -0.23
C GLN A 175 6.97 -3.80 -1.48
N ALA A 176 7.54 -5.00 -1.36
CA ALA A 176 8.06 -5.75 -2.50
C ALA A 176 6.95 -6.14 -3.48
N HIS A 177 5.77 -6.52 -2.98
CA HIS A 177 4.60 -6.79 -3.84
C HIS A 177 4.17 -5.54 -4.61
N LEU A 178 4.08 -4.38 -3.96
CA LEU A 178 3.72 -3.12 -4.62
C LEU A 178 4.74 -2.72 -5.69
N GLU A 179 6.04 -2.88 -5.40
CA GLU A 179 7.12 -2.59 -6.36
C GLU A 179 7.09 -3.54 -7.57
N ASN A 180 6.82 -4.82 -7.34
CA ASN A 180 6.65 -5.82 -8.41
C ASN A 180 5.41 -5.51 -9.26
N HIS A 181 4.27 -5.20 -8.64
CA HIS A 181 3.06 -4.82 -9.37
C HIS A 181 3.28 -3.58 -10.24
N LEU A 182 3.92 -2.54 -9.71
CA LEU A 182 4.30 -1.35 -10.48
C LEU A 182 5.16 -1.72 -11.69
N GLN A 183 6.19 -2.56 -11.49
CA GLN A 183 7.05 -3.01 -12.58
C GLN A 183 6.26 -3.77 -13.65
N LEU A 184 5.35 -4.68 -13.26
CA LEU A 184 4.51 -5.43 -14.20
C LEU A 184 3.56 -4.52 -14.98
N ILE A 185 2.96 -3.53 -14.31
CA ILE A 185 2.09 -2.52 -14.96
C ILE A 185 2.89 -1.75 -16.01
N GLN A 186 4.10 -1.29 -15.67
CA GLN A 186 4.93 -0.47 -16.57
C GLN A 186 5.52 -1.26 -17.74
N THR A 187 5.92 -2.52 -17.52
CA THR A 187 6.72 -3.28 -18.50
C THR A 187 5.93 -4.31 -19.30
N LYS A 188 4.80 -4.82 -18.77
CA LYS A 188 4.11 -5.98 -19.35
C LYS A 188 2.62 -5.78 -19.60
N SER A 189 2.00 -4.68 -19.18
CA SER A 189 0.54 -4.52 -19.27
C SER A 189 -0.04 -4.78 -20.66
N ASN A 190 0.66 -4.37 -21.73
CA ASN A 190 0.21 -4.58 -23.12
C ASN A 190 0.29 -6.04 -23.60
N SER A 191 1.15 -6.86 -22.97
CA SER A 191 1.35 -8.28 -23.31
C SER A 191 0.45 -9.24 -22.53
N LEU A 192 -0.23 -8.77 -21.49
CA LEU A 192 -1.05 -9.62 -20.62
C LEU A 192 -2.40 -9.99 -21.27
N THR A 193 -2.82 -11.22 -21.03
CA THR A 193 -4.18 -11.70 -21.33
C THR A 193 -5.21 -11.00 -20.44
N PRO A 194 -6.50 -10.99 -20.82
CA PRO A 194 -7.55 -10.42 -19.97
C PRO A 194 -7.57 -10.99 -18.55
N LYS A 195 -7.32 -12.30 -18.39
CA LYS A 195 -7.27 -12.97 -17.09
C LYS A 195 -6.08 -12.50 -16.26
N GLU A 196 -4.90 -12.41 -16.86
CA GLU A 196 -3.70 -11.93 -16.15
C GLU A 196 -3.82 -10.46 -15.73
N LEU A 197 -4.46 -9.62 -16.54
CA LEU A 197 -4.77 -8.23 -16.17
C LEU A 197 -5.72 -8.17 -14.97
N GLU A 198 -6.75 -9.01 -14.94
CA GLU A 198 -7.69 -9.09 -13.82
C GLU A 198 -6.99 -9.58 -12.54
N GLU A 199 -6.17 -10.61 -12.62
CA GLU A 199 -5.36 -11.08 -11.48
C GLU A 199 -4.38 -10.01 -11.00
N LEU A 200 -3.71 -9.29 -11.89
CA LEU A 200 -2.81 -8.20 -11.53
C LEU A 200 -3.56 -7.05 -10.86
N LEU A 201 -4.76 -6.71 -11.33
CA LEU A 201 -5.60 -5.68 -10.72
C LEU A 201 -5.97 -6.07 -9.29
N ILE A 202 -6.49 -7.28 -9.09
CA ILE A 202 -6.88 -7.79 -7.77
C ILE A 202 -5.69 -7.78 -6.82
N ARG A 203 -4.53 -8.32 -7.24
CA ARG A 203 -3.32 -8.34 -6.41
C ARG A 203 -2.84 -6.93 -6.06
N SER A 204 -2.90 -5.99 -7.00
CA SER A 204 -2.50 -4.59 -6.78
C SER A 204 -3.41 -3.89 -5.76
N GLU A 205 -4.72 -4.04 -5.91
CA GLU A 205 -5.70 -3.48 -4.97
C GLU A 205 -5.58 -4.10 -3.57
N SER A 206 -5.38 -5.41 -3.49
CA SER A 206 -5.15 -6.12 -2.22
C SER A 206 -3.89 -5.63 -1.51
N SER A 207 -2.76 -5.50 -2.21
CA SER A 207 -1.52 -4.97 -1.61
C SER A 207 -1.67 -3.53 -1.13
N LEU A 208 -2.40 -2.68 -1.85
CA LEU A 208 -2.70 -1.31 -1.42
C LEU A 208 -3.52 -1.30 -0.13
N LYS A 209 -4.58 -2.13 -0.05
CA LYS A 209 -5.41 -2.25 1.15
C LYS A 209 -4.62 -2.77 2.35
N LEU A 210 -3.68 -3.68 2.13
CA LEU A 210 -2.79 -4.17 3.18
C LEU A 210 -1.85 -3.06 3.68
N LYS A 211 -1.29 -2.24 2.78
CA LYS A 211 -0.49 -1.06 3.16
C LYS A 211 -1.30 -0.10 4.03
N GLU A 212 -2.56 0.15 3.70
CA GLU A 212 -3.46 0.98 4.52
C GLU A 212 -3.78 0.36 5.89
N LYS A 213 -4.06 -0.95 5.94
CA LYS A 213 -4.31 -1.68 7.20
C LYS A 213 -3.09 -1.65 8.11
N PHE A 214 -1.91 -1.91 7.54
CA PHE A 214 -0.64 -1.80 8.24
C PHE A 214 -0.44 -0.40 8.82
N ALA A 215 -0.69 0.66 8.02
CA ALA A 215 -0.52 2.04 8.47
C ALA A 215 -1.43 2.38 9.66
N LYS A 216 -2.71 2.00 9.60
CA LYS A 216 -3.67 2.19 10.71
C LYS A 216 -3.21 1.47 11.98
N GLN A 217 -2.74 0.23 11.83
CA GLN A 217 -2.24 -0.55 12.95
C GLN A 217 -0.98 0.06 13.56
N LEU A 218 -0.05 0.54 12.73
CA LEU A 218 1.18 1.18 13.19
C LEU A 218 0.93 2.47 13.96
N ILE A 219 0.01 3.31 13.46
CA ILE A 219 -0.41 4.52 14.16
C ILE A 219 -0.97 4.16 15.54
N LYS A 220 -1.89 3.19 15.59
CA LYS A 220 -2.48 2.70 16.84
C LYS A 220 -1.41 2.20 17.82
N THR A 221 -0.47 1.38 17.37
CA THR A 221 0.65 0.91 18.20
C THR A 221 1.47 2.08 18.77
N VAL A 222 1.81 3.08 17.95
CA VAL A 222 2.58 4.25 18.43
C VAL A 222 1.79 5.10 19.42
N GLU A 223 0.47 5.22 19.24
CA GLU A 223 -0.41 5.99 20.12
C GLU A 223 -0.68 5.29 21.46
N GLU A 224 -1.02 4.00 21.44
CA GLU A 224 -1.27 3.20 22.66
C GLU A 224 -0.04 3.13 23.56
N MET A 225 1.14 3.03 22.97
CA MET A 225 2.39 2.92 23.73
C MET A 225 2.84 4.28 24.30
N LYS A 226 2.38 5.40 23.74
CA LYS A 226 2.63 6.75 24.28
C LYS A 226 1.98 6.97 25.65
N THR A 227 0.84 6.35 25.92
CA THR A 227 0.10 6.52 27.18
C THR A 227 0.57 5.60 28.32
N HIS A 228 1.56 4.75 28.05
CA HIS A 228 2.06 3.78 29.01
C HIS A 228 3.58 3.93 29.19
N PRO A 229 4.07 5.04 29.78
CA PRO A 229 5.50 5.22 30.07
C PRO A 229 6.07 4.09 30.96
N ALA A 230 5.23 3.42 31.76
CA ALA A 230 5.58 2.23 32.54
C ALA A 230 5.92 0.98 31.68
N LEU A 231 5.50 0.91 30.41
CA LEU A 231 5.94 -0.12 29.46
C LEU A 231 7.42 0.04 29.09
N ILE A 232 7.90 1.29 29.12
CA ILE A 232 9.27 1.67 28.79
C ILE A 232 10.13 1.68 30.07
N ALA A 233 9.55 1.94 31.24
CA ALA A 233 10.21 1.93 32.54
C ALA A 233 10.14 0.54 33.23
N THR A 234 11.26 -0.18 33.09
CA THR A 234 11.82 -1.23 33.98
C THR A 234 11.00 -2.44 34.51
N ASP A 235 9.67 -2.45 34.60
CA ASP A 235 8.95 -3.58 35.26
C ASP A 235 7.77 -4.19 34.46
N TYR A 236 7.51 -3.73 33.24
CA TYR A 236 6.54 -4.41 32.37
C TYR A 236 7.22 -5.56 31.63
N PRO A 237 6.62 -6.77 31.57
CA PRO A 237 7.24 -7.87 30.87
C PRO A 237 7.37 -7.49 29.39
N VAL A 238 8.61 -7.47 28.91
CA VAL A 238 8.97 -7.23 27.49
C VAL A 238 8.15 -8.14 26.56
N ASP A 239 7.72 -9.29 27.08
CA ASP A 239 6.75 -10.20 26.48
C ASP A 239 5.45 -9.52 26.04
N GLY A 240 4.90 -8.55 26.78
CA GLY A 240 3.64 -7.90 26.43
C GLY A 240 3.72 -7.03 25.17
N ILE A 241 4.82 -6.28 24.99
CA ILE A 241 5.02 -5.47 23.77
C ILE A 241 5.35 -6.39 22.59
N ALA A 242 6.16 -7.42 22.81
CA ALA A 242 6.48 -8.42 21.79
C ALA A 242 5.22 -9.17 21.32
N LEU A 243 4.36 -9.60 22.24
CA LEU A 243 3.07 -10.24 21.95
C LEU A 243 2.14 -9.30 21.18
N HIS A 244 2.02 -8.04 21.58
CA HIS A 244 1.24 -7.05 20.82
C HIS A 244 1.72 -6.94 19.38
N ILE A 245 3.04 -6.93 19.15
CA ILE A 245 3.57 -6.91 17.78
C ILE A 245 3.28 -8.23 17.06
N MET A 246 3.42 -9.38 17.73
CA MET A 246 3.13 -10.68 17.13
C MET A 246 1.68 -10.81 16.68
N ASP A 247 0.73 -10.41 17.54
CA ASP A 247 -0.70 -10.55 17.29
C ASP A 247 -1.21 -9.60 16.19
N ASN A 248 -0.57 -8.42 16.06
CA ASN A 248 -1.05 -7.38 15.15
C ASN A 248 -0.30 -7.29 13.81
N TYR A 249 0.88 -7.94 13.71
CA TYR A 249 1.72 -7.85 12.50
C TYR A 249 2.08 -9.20 11.88
N ASN A 250 1.49 -10.30 12.35
CA ASN A 250 1.56 -11.60 11.68
C ASN A 250 0.57 -11.67 10.50
N TYR A 251 0.79 -10.85 9.47
CA TYR A 251 0.08 -10.97 8.21
C TYR A 251 0.65 -12.16 7.45
N THR A 252 -0.10 -13.25 7.34
CA THR A 252 0.32 -14.35 6.47
C THR A 252 0.00 -13.99 5.02
N ILE A 253 0.86 -14.45 4.10
CA ILE A 253 0.59 -14.42 2.65
C ILE A 253 -0.74 -15.17 2.36
N ASP A 254 -1.14 -16.10 3.22
CA ASP A 254 -2.42 -16.80 3.11
C ASP A 254 -3.64 -15.92 3.38
N GLU A 255 -3.56 -14.91 4.26
CA GLU A 255 -4.63 -13.90 4.37
C GLU A 255 -4.74 -13.04 3.10
N ILE A 256 -3.60 -12.79 2.43
CA ILE A 256 -3.52 -12.10 1.14
C ILE A 256 -4.18 -12.95 0.04
N ILE A 257 -3.96 -14.26 0.04
CA ILE A 257 -4.50 -15.20 -0.97
C ILE A 257 -5.97 -15.56 -0.68
N GLN A 258 -6.38 -15.76 0.57
CA GLN A 258 -7.75 -16.09 0.95
C GLN A 258 -8.73 -14.93 0.73
N TYR A 259 -8.29 -13.68 0.92
CA TYR A 259 -9.08 -12.51 0.52
C TYR A 259 -9.37 -12.53 -0.99
N ASN A 260 -8.39 -12.95 -1.81
CA ASN A 260 -8.53 -13.02 -3.27
C ASN A 260 -9.52 -14.10 -3.72
N GLN A 261 -9.60 -15.24 -3.05
CA GLN A 261 -10.56 -16.31 -3.40
C GLN A 261 -12.01 -15.95 -3.08
N LYS A 262 -12.26 -15.14 -2.04
CA LYS A 262 -13.63 -14.74 -1.64
C LYS A 262 -14.26 -13.69 -2.56
N GLU A 263 -13.45 -12.84 -3.19
CA GLU A 263 -13.94 -11.79 -4.11
C GLU A 263 -13.98 -12.27 -5.57
N LEU A 264 -13.16 -13.25 -5.97
CA LEU A 264 -13.24 -13.90 -7.29
C LEU A 264 -14.47 -14.83 -7.45
N ASN A 265 -15.06 -15.27 -6.34
CA ASN A 265 -16.20 -16.20 -6.29
C ASN A 265 -17.56 -15.51 -6.03
N LYS A 266 -17.61 -14.16 -6.07
CA LYS A 266 -18.85 -13.37 -6.03
C LYS A 266 -19.14 -12.80 -7.40
#